data_AF-A0A9E1PCW0-F1
#
_entry.id   AF-A0A9E1PCW0-F1
#
_cell.length_a   1.000
_cell.length_b   1.000
_cell.length_c   1.000
_cell.angle_alpha   90.00
_cell.angle_beta   90.00
_cell.angle_gamma   90.00
#
_symmetry.space_group_name_H-M   'P 1'
#
loop_
_entity.id
_entity.type
_entity.pdbx_description
1 polymer ?
#
loop_
_entity_poly.entity_id
_entity_poly.type
_entity_poly.pdbx_seq_one_letter_code
_entity_poly.pdbx_strand_id
1 'polypeptide(L)'
;PVSSKNNWGGGSDDIGDISWTVPTVTLRFPSNIPGLPGHNWLNGISMATPIAHKGAVAGAKVTAMTLVDLFTNKSLVKDAKKYFKNQTKETKYQPMIRKTDKPAIELNEEIMRNYRDEMKKFYYDPSKYETYLDQLGITYPTIKKK
;
A
#
# COMPACT_ATOMS: atom_id res chain seq x y z
N PRO A 1 4.46 21.59 6.74
CA PRO A 1 3.16 21.60 6.01
C PRO A 1 3.31 22.36 4.68
N VAL A 2 2.78 21.80 3.59
CA VAL A 2 2.74 22.47 2.27
C VAL A 2 1.70 23.61 2.35
N SER A 3 2.01 24.78 1.80
CA SER A 3 1.05 25.89 1.79
C SER A 3 -0.21 25.52 0.98
N SER A 4 -1.37 26.11 1.30
CA SER A 4 -2.61 25.85 0.57
C SER A 4 -2.48 26.10 -0.94
N LYS A 5 -1.69 27.09 -1.34
CA LYS A 5 -1.35 27.40 -2.74
C LYS A 5 -0.59 26.27 -3.45
N ASN A 6 0.08 25.41 -2.69
CA ASN A 6 0.88 24.30 -3.19
C ASN A 6 0.21 22.93 -2.90
N ASN A 7 -1.05 22.91 -2.46
CA ASN A 7 -1.80 21.67 -2.27
C ASN A 7 -2.38 21.18 -3.60
N TRP A 8 -1.66 20.31 -4.30
CA TRP A 8 -2.05 19.77 -5.61
C TRP A 8 -2.79 18.42 -5.51
N GLY A 9 -3.18 18.02 -4.30
CA GLY A 9 -3.60 16.64 -4.03
C GLY A 9 -2.43 15.65 -4.11
N GLY A 10 -2.68 14.39 -3.75
CA GLY A 10 -1.66 13.35 -3.74
C GLY A 10 -2.10 12.08 -3.04
N GLY A 11 -1.24 11.06 -3.07
CA GLY A 11 -1.42 9.87 -2.24
C GLY A 11 -1.27 10.19 -0.75
N SER A 12 -1.98 9.46 0.10
CA SER A 12 -1.87 9.55 1.55
C SER A 12 -1.40 8.20 2.06
N ASP A 13 -0.10 8.11 2.33
CA ASP A 13 0.60 6.87 2.65
C ASP A 13 1.74 7.17 3.64
N ASP A 14 2.00 6.25 4.58
CA ASP A 14 2.99 6.43 5.65
C ASP A 14 4.43 6.48 5.13
N ILE A 15 4.67 5.99 3.91
CA ILE A 15 5.95 6.11 3.21
C ILE A 15 6.40 7.56 3.07
N GLY A 16 5.47 8.52 3.10
CA GLY A 16 5.76 9.95 3.12
C GLY A 16 6.74 10.30 4.23
N ASP A 17 6.49 9.83 5.46
CA ASP A 17 7.33 10.10 6.62
C ASP A 17 8.69 9.37 6.54
N ILE A 18 8.69 8.13 6.05
CA ILE A 18 9.92 7.35 5.83
C ILE A 18 10.83 8.01 4.80
N SER A 19 10.24 8.54 3.71
CA SER A 19 10.96 9.18 2.61
C SER A 19 11.74 10.43 3.01
N TRP A 20 11.43 11.02 4.18
CA TRP A 20 12.18 12.13 4.77
C TRP A 20 13.37 11.71 5.63
N THR A 21 13.49 10.43 5.95
CA THR A 21 14.52 9.89 6.83
C THR A 21 15.60 9.11 6.06
N VAL A 22 15.20 8.39 5.01
CA VAL A 22 16.10 7.55 4.20
C VAL A 22 15.82 7.69 2.70
N PRO A 23 16.84 7.49 1.83
CA PRO A 23 16.61 7.42 0.39
C PRO A 23 15.54 6.37 0.08
N THR A 24 14.45 6.80 -0.57
CA THR A 24 13.25 5.99 -0.79
C THR A 24 12.83 6.11 -2.25
N VAL A 25 12.37 4.99 -2.82
CA VAL A 25 11.76 4.93 -4.15
C VAL A 25 10.42 4.20 -4.05
N THR A 26 9.40 4.74 -4.72
CA THR A 26 8.10 4.09 -4.85
C THR A 26 7.94 3.57 -6.27
N LEU A 27 7.53 2.30 -6.41
CA LEU A 27 7.31 1.68 -7.71
C LEU A 27 5.80 1.48 -7.95
N ARG A 28 5.35 1.78 -9.16
CA ARG A 28 4.01 1.40 -9.65
C ARG A 28 4.18 0.34 -10.72
N PHE A 29 3.37 -0.72 -10.63
CA PHE A 29 3.37 -1.83 -11.58
C PHE A 29 1.93 -2.12 -12.03
N PRO A 30 1.72 -2.69 -13.23
CA PRO A 30 0.41 -2.80 -13.86
C PRO A 30 -0.44 -3.92 -13.25
N SER A 31 -0.93 -3.70 -12.03
CA SER A 31 -1.75 -4.65 -11.27
C SER A 31 -3.23 -4.28 -11.17
N ASN A 32 -3.66 -3.27 -11.90
CA ASN A 32 -5.06 -2.84 -11.90
C ASN A 32 -5.50 -2.45 -13.32
N ILE A 33 -6.81 -2.38 -13.54
CA ILE A 33 -7.41 -1.98 -14.81
C ILE A 33 -7.12 -0.48 -15.03
N PRO A 34 -6.58 -0.06 -16.19
CA PRO A 34 -6.29 1.35 -16.47
C PRO A 34 -7.53 2.24 -16.40
N GLY A 35 -7.35 3.48 -15.91
CA GLY A 35 -8.39 4.51 -15.92
C GLY A 35 -9.47 4.39 -14.83
N LEU A 36 -9.32 3.46 -13.89
CA LEU A 36 -10.25 3.34 -12.76
C LEU A 36 -10.04 4.42 -11.70
N PRO A 37 -11.10 4.83 -10.98
CA PRO A 37 -11.08 5.99 -10.09
C PRO A 37 -10.21 5.82 -8.82
N GLY A 38 -9.86 4.60 -8.42
CA GLY A 38 -9.18 4.34 -7.15
C GLY A 38 -10.16 4.37 -5.97
N HIS A 39 -9.87 3.64 -4.89
CA HIS A 39 -10.75 3.52 -3.72
C HIS A 39 -12.22 3.17 -4.06
N ASN A 40 -12.43 2.43 -5.15
CA ASN A 40 -13.74 2.08 -5.69
C ASN A 40 -13.86 0.56 -5.84
N TRP A 41 -15.08 0.03 -5.74
CA TRP A 41 -15.35 -1.40 -5.87
C TRP A 41 -14.83 -1.99 -7.19
N LEU A 42 -14.85 -1.23 -8.29
CA LEU A 42 -14.29 -1.63 -9.58
C LEU A 42 -12.77 -1.93 -9.49
N ASN A 43 -12.03 -1.12 -8.73
CA ASN A 43 -10.62 -1.36 -8.47
C ASN A 43 -10.41 -2.63 -7.63
N GLY A 44 -11.33 -2.89 -6.69
CA GLY A 44 -11.32 -4.08 -5.84
C GLY A 44 -11.43 -5.37 -6.64
N ILE A 45 -12.32 -5.42 -7.64
CA ILE A 45 -12.51 -6.61 -8.48
C ILE A 45 -11.24 -7.00 -9.23
N SER A 46 -10.46 -6.03 -9.69
CA SER A 46 -9.23 -6.30 -10.45
C SER A 46 -8.24 -7.21 -9.69
N MET A 47 -8.24 -7.15 -8.36
CA MET A 47 -7.38 -7.94 -7.48
C MET A 47 -7.67 -9.45 -7.59
N ALA A 48 -8.91 -9.83 -7.92
CA ALA A 48 -9.31 -11.22 -8.10
C ALA A 48 -9.07 -11.75 -9.53
N THR A 49 -8.48 -10.94 -10.42
CA THR A 49 -8.26 -11.30 -11.83
C THR A 49 -6.77 -11.49 -12.13
N PRO A 50 -6.42 -12.18 -13.25
CA PRO A 50 -5.01 -12.43 -13.59
C PRO A 50 -4.14 -11.16 -13.76
N ILE A 51 -4.72 -9.97 -13.98
CA ILE A 51 -3.96 -8.73 -14.12
C ILE A 51 -3.17 -8.40 -12.85
N ALA A 52 -3.81 -8.54 -11.68
CA ALA A 52 -3.18 -8.23 -10.39
C ALA A 52 -2.02 -9.18 -10.10
N HIS A 53 -2.20 -10.48 -10.38
CA HIS A 53 -1.19 -11.49 -10.13
C HIS A 53 0.02 -11.33 -11.09
N LYS A 54 -0.24 -11.12 -12.38
CA LYS A 54 0.83 -10.89 -13.37
C LYS A 54 1.58 -9.58 -13.10
N GLY A 55 0.85 -8.51 -12.77
CA GLY A 55 1.42 -7.23 -12.40
C GLY A 55 2.29 -7.33 -11.15
N ALA A 56 1.80 -7.99 -10.10
CA ALA A 56 2.54 -8.21 -8.86
C ALA A 56 3.82 -9.03 -9.07
N VAL A 57 3.78 -10.08 -9.89
CA VAL A 57 4.98 -10.85 -10.26
C VAL A 57 5.99 -9.99 -11.01
N ALA A 58 5.54 -9.12 -11.93
CA ALA A 58 6.42 -8.19 -12.62
C ALA A 58 7.04 -7.17 -11.64
N GLY A 59 6.24 -6.59 -10.75
CA GLY A 59 6.72 -5.68 -9.70
C GLY A 59 7.75 -6.35 -8.78
N ALA A 60 7.48 -7.58 -8.33
CA ALA A 60 8.39 -8.34 -7.49
C ALA A 60 9.74 -8.60 -8.18
N LYS A 61 9.74 -8.92 -9.48
CA LYS A 61 10.98 -9.06 -10.26
C LYS A 61 11.77 -7.75 -10.32
N VAL A 62 11.11 -6.62 -10.57
CA VAL A 62 11.77 -5.30 -10.57
C VAL A 62 12.36 -4.99 -9.20
N THR A 63 11.62 -5.19 -8.12
CA THR A 63 12.12 -4.99 -6.75
C THR A 63 13.32 -5.89 -6.45
N ALA A 64 13.24 -7.18 -6.79
CA ALA A 64 14.34 -8.12 -6.57
C ALA A 64 15.61 -7.71 -7.33
N MET A 65 15.49 -7.36 -8.61
CA MET A 65 16.63 -6.90 -9.41
C MET A 65 17.20 -5.58 -8.89
N THR A 66 16.35 -4.66 -8.42
CA THR A 66 16.79 -3.41 -7.77
C THR A 66 17.62 -3.71 -6.52
N LEU A 67 17.21 -4.68 -5.71
CA LEU A 67 17.98 -5.11 -4.53
C LEU A 67 19.31 -5.74 -4.92
N VAL A 68 19.34 -6.57 -5.97
CA VAL A 68 20.60 -7.14 -6.50
C VAL A 68 21.57 -6.02 -6.88
N ASP A 69 21.11 -4.99 -7.61
CA ASP A 69 21.94 -3.85 -7.99
C ASP A 69 22.47 -3.11 -6.75
N LEU A 70 21.61 -2.85 -5.76
CA LEU A 70 22.01 -2.16 -4.52
C LEU A 70 23.01 -2.98 -3.68
N PHE A 71 22.91 -4.30 -3.66
CA PHE A 71 23.81 -5.18 -2.92
C PHE A 71 25.14 -5.40 -3.63
N THR A 72 25.14 -5.47 -4.96
CA THR A 72 26.33 -5.76 -5.77
C THR A 72 27.10 -4.51 -6.17
N ASN A 73 26.43 -3.36 -6.29
CA ASN A 73 27.05 -2.09 -6.63
C ASN A 73 26.89 -1.05 -5.51
N LYS A 74 27.89 -1.00 -4.63
CA LYS A 74 27.92 -0.06 -3.49
C LYS A 74 27.94 1.42 -3.89
N SER A 75 28.31 1.77 -5.13
CA SER A 75 28.29 3.18 -5.57
C SER A 75 26.87 3.73 -5.62
N LEU A 76 25.89 2.91 -6.04
CA LEU A 76 24.48 3.31 -6.09
C LEU A 76 23.95 3.76 -4.72
N VAL A 77 24.29 3.01 -3.66
CA VAL A 77 23.90 3.36 -2.28
C VAL A 77 24.57 4.67 -1.84
N LYS A 78 25.85 4.87 -2.19
CA LYS A 78 26.58 6.10 -1.89
C LYS A 78 25.95 7.31 -2.58
N ASP A 79 25.63 7.17 -3.86
CA ASP A 79 25.06 8.23 -4.68
C ASP A 79 23.63 8.57 -4.26
N ALA A 80 22.80 7.57 -3.95
CA ALA A 80 21.47 7.76 -3.38
C ALA A 80 21.52 8.55 -2.06
N LYS A 81 22.44 8.18 -1.15
CA LYS A 81 22.65 8.92 0.11
C LYS A 81 23.14 10.34 -0.12
N LYS A 82 24.04 10.56 -1.09
CA LYS A 82 24.54 11.90 -1.45
C LYS A 82 23.41 12.78 -1.99
N TYR A 83 22.63 12.26 -2.93
CA TYR A 83 21.47 12.96 -3.50
C TYR A 83 20.45 13.31 -2.42
N PHE A 84 20.10 12.34 -1.56
CA PHE A 84 19.15 12.52 -0.46
C PHE A 84 19.59 13.62 0.52
N LYS A 85 20.85 13.64 0.93
CA LYS A 85 21.42 14.70 1.78
C LYS A 85 21.30 16.08 1.12
N ASN A 86 21.49 16.15 -0.20
CA ASN A 86 21.36 17.40 -0.94
C ASN A 86 19.90 17.88 -1.03
N GLN A 87 18.95 16.97 -1.26
CA GLN A 87 17.51 17.29 -1.30
C GLN A 87 16.98 17.80 0.05
N THR A 88 17.46 17.23 1.15
CA THR A 88 17.00 17.54 2.53
C THR A 88 17.91 18.54 3.26
N LYS A 89 18.79 19.24 2.52
CA LYS A 89 19.81 20.11 3.13
C LYS A 89 19.16 21.29 3.87
N GLU A 90 18.17 21.95 3.26
CA GLU A 90 17.52 23.17 3.77
C GLU A 90 16.28 22.85 4.60
N THR A 91 15.46 21.91 4.11
CA THR A 91 14.20 21.55 4.76
C THR A 91 14.38 20.37 5.71
N LYS A 92 13.98 20.54 6.97
CA LYS A 92 13.92 19.46 7.96
C LYS A 92 12.51 18.94 8.07
N TYR A 93 12.40 17.62 8.13
CA TYR A 93 11.15 16.95 8.32
C TYR A 93 10.57 17.22 9.70
N GLN A 94 9.27 17.46 9.72
CA GLN A 94 8.47 17.61 10.93
C GLN A 94 7.28 16.66 10.80
N PRO A 95 7.15 15.67 11.71
CA PRO A 95 6.00 14.77 11.71
C PRO A 95 4.69 15.54 11.77
N MET A 96 3.71 15.10 10.99
CA MET A 96 2.36 15.64 11.07
C MET A 96 1.70 15.24 12.41
N ILE A 97 1.99 14.03 12.88
CA ILE A 97 1.49 13.48 14.15
C ILE A 97 2.41 13.91 15.29
N ARG A 98 1.85 14.59 16.29
CA ARG A 98 2.53 15.01 17.52
C ARG A 98 2.49 13.87 18.54
N LYS A 99 3.42 13.92 19.50
CA LYS A 99 3.47 12.94 20.62
C LYS A 99 2.18 12.84 21.43
N THR A 100 1.38 13.91 21.45
CA THR A 100 0.12 14.01 22.19
C THR A 100 -1.12 13.67 21.37
N ASP A 101 -0.97 13.52 20.04
CA ASP A 101 -2.11 13.21 19.19
C ASP A 101 -2.59 11.77 19.47
N LYS A 102 -3.90 11.61 19.54
CA LYS A 102 -4.55 10.31 19.73
C LYS A 102 -5.28 9.94 18.43
N PRO A 103 -5.42 8.64 18.13
CA PRO A 103 -6.27 8.21 17.01
C PRO A 103 -7.69 8.75 17.20
N ALA A 104 -8.27 9.31 16.15
CA ALA A 104 -9.62 9.87 16.15
C ALA A 104 -10.68 8.74 16.06
N ILE A 105 -10.75 7.91 17.10
CA ILE A 105 -11.62 6.73 17.16
C ILE A 105 -13.11 7.10 17.21
N GLU A 106 -13.42 8.33 17.64
CA GLU A 106 -14.77 8.88 17.72
C GLU A 106 -15.42 9.09 16.35
N LEU A 107 -14.63 9.34 15.29
CA LEU A 107 -15.14 9.67 13.95
C LEU A 107 -16.00 8.56 13.34
N ASN A 108 -15.71 7.30 13.70
CA ASN A 108 -16.41 6.13 13.18
C ASN A 108 -17.25 5.42 14.25
N GLU A 109 -17.36 5.98 15.46
CA GLU A 109 -17.98 5.29 16.59
C GLU A 109 -19.43 4.90 16.31
N GLU A 110 -20.23 5.83 15.80
CA GLU A 110 -21.64 5.58 15.45
C GLU A 110 -21.78 4.51 14.36
N ILE A 111 -21.02 4.64 13.27
CA ILE A 111 -21.03 3.69 12.15
C ILE A 111 -20.65 2.30 12.66
N MET A 112 -19.55 2.20 13.42
CA MET A 112 -19.10 0.92 13.97
C MET A 112 -20.13 0.35 14.95
N ARG A 113 -20.77 1.15 15.80
CA ARG A 113 -21.83 0.68 16.69
C ARG A 113 -23.01 0.08 15.92
N ASN A 114 -23.39 0.69 14.81
CA ASN A 114 -24.52 0.25 14.01
C ASN A 114 -24.21 -1.04 13.22
N TYR A 115 -23.00 -1.19 12.68
CA TYR A 115 -22.69 -2.28 11.74
C TYR A 115 -21.80 -3.40 12.29
N ARG A 116 -21.17 -3.22 13.46
CA ARG A 116 -20.17 -4.19 13.96
C ARG A 116 -20.73 -5.59 14.14
N ASP A 117 -21.95 -5.75 14.62
CA ASP A 117 -22.55 -7.08 14.83
C ASP A 117 -22.95 -7.75 13.51
N GLU A 118 -23.37 -6.98 12.51
CA GLU A 118 -23.59 -7.50 11.16
C GLU A 118 -22.28 -7.89 10.48
N MET A 119 -21.22 -7.08 10.62
CA MET A 119 -19.89 -7.38 10.07
C MET A 119 -19.29 -8.66 10.66
N LYS A 120 -19.45 -8.89 11.98
CA LYS A 120 -18.90 -10.08 12.67
C LYS A 120 -19.36 -11.40 12.05
N LYS A 121 -20.57 -11.45 11.48
CA LYS A 121 -21.10 -12.65 10.81
C LYS A 121 -20.25 -13.09 9.61
N PHE A 122 -19.49 -12.17 9.03
CA PHE A 122 -18.63 -12.41 7.86
C PHE A 122 -17.15 -12.50 8.20
N TYR A 123 -16.77 -12.37 9.47
CA TYR A 123 -15.38 -12.49 9.86
C TYR A 123 -14.90 -13.92 9.63
N TYR A 124 -13.67 -14.04 9.13
CA TYR A 124 -13.07 -15.33 8.87
C TYR A 124 -12.87 -16.09 10.19
N ASP A 125 -13.40 -17.31 10.27
CA ASP A 125 -13.28 -18.21 11.41
C ASP A 125 -12.29 -19.35 11.06
N PRO A 126 -10.99 -19.18 11.38
CA PRO A 126 -9.96 -20.18 11.07
C PRO A 126 -10.11 -21.46 11.90
N SER A 127 -10.99 -21.50 12.91
CA SER A 127 -11.28 -22.73 13.66
C SER A 127 -12.26 -23.66 12.93
N LYS A 128 -13.03 -23.10 11.98
CA LYS A 128 -14.05 -23.83 11.21
C LYS A 128 -13.64 -24.11 9.77
N TYR A 129 -12.81 -23.24 9.19
CA TYR A 129 -12.43 -23.30 7.79
C TYR A 129 -10.91 -23.17 7.64
N GLU A 130 -10.33 -23.91 6.70
CA GLU A 130 -8.87 -23.84 6.43
C GLU A 130 -8.49 -22.53 5.73
N THR A 131 -9.36 -22.06 4.82
CA THR A 131 -9.20 -20.78 4.14
C THR A 131 -10.48 -19.93 4.16
N TYR A 132 -10.32 -18.63 3.96
CA TYR A 132 -11.47 -17.72 3.79
C TYR A 132 -12.33 -18.07 2.58
N LEU A 133 -11.74 -18.66 1.53
CA LEU A 133 -12.48 -19.11 0.36
C LEU A 133 -13.39 -20.29 0.69
N ASP A 134 -12.95 -21.20 1.56
CA ASP A 134 -13.77 -22.33 2.03
C ASP A 134 -14.96 -21.84 2.85
N GLN A 135 -14.77 -20.82 3.71
CA GLN A 135 -15.86 -20.18 4.45
C GLN A 135 -16.93 -19.58 3.51
N LEU A 136 -16.49 -19.03 2.37
CA LEU A 136 -17.39 -18.48 1.36
C LEU A 136 -17.98 -19.54 0.41
N GLY A 137 -17.59 -20.82 0.54
CA GLY A 137 -18.00 -21.88 -0.37
C GLY A 137 -17.44 -21.74 -1.79
N ILE A 138 -16.29 -21.06 -1.94
CA ILE A 138 -15.68 -20.77 -3.24
C ILE A 138 -14.58 -21.78 -3.54
N THR A 139 -14.76 -22.62 -4.56
CA THR A 139 -13.70 -23.49 -5.08
C THR A 139 -12.69 -22.69 -5.91
N TYR A 140 -11.42 -22.70 -5.53
CA TYR A 140 -10.33 -22.04 -6.27
C TYR A 140 -9.14 -22.99 -6.51
N PRO A 141 -8.43 -22.90 -7.66
CA PRO A 141 -8.74 -22.07 -8.82
C PRO A 141 -9.96 -22.58 -9.59
N THR A 142 -10.80 -21.67 -10.08
CA THR A 142 -11.97 -22.00 -10.93
C THR A 142 -11.59 -22.37 -12.37
N ILE A 143 -10.29 -22.39 -12.68
CA ILE A 143 -9.78 -22.64 -14.03
C ILE A 143 -9.79 -24.16 -14.27
N LYS A 144 -10.54 -24.62 -15.27
CA LYS A 144 -10.43 -26.01 -15.75
C LYS A 144 -8.99 -26.27 -16.20
N LYS A 145 -8.37 -27.33 -15.68
CA LYS A 145 -7.08 -27.82 -16.21
C LYS A 145 -7.26 -28.05 -17.71
N LYS A 146 -6.42 -27.40 -18.52
CA LYS A 146 -6.24 -27.72 -19.93
C LYS A 146 -5.46 -29.01 -20.06
#